data_AF-A0A1A6FZB5-F1
#
_entry.id   AF-A0A1A6FZB5-F1
#
_cell.length_a   1.000
_cell.length_b   1.000
_cell.length_c   1.000
_cell.angle_alpha   90.00
_cell.angle_beta   90.00
_cell.angle_gamma   90.00
#
_symmetry.space_group_name_H-M   'P 1'
#
loop_
_entity.id
_entity.type
_entity.pdbx_description
1 polymer ?
#
loop_
_entity_poly.entity_id
_entity_poly.type
_entity_poly.pdbx_seq_one_letter_code
_entity_poly.pdbx_strand_id
1 'polypeptide(L)'
;VQSLEKLLREAIINGQPRTGRAWRKILILVEGVYSMEGSIVNLPQIVALKKKYKAYLYMDEAHSIGATGSSGQGIREFFGLAPEDVDVYMGTFTKSFAASGGYIAGK
;
A
#
# COMPACT_ATOMS: atom_id res chain seq x y z
N VAL A 1 -0.74 12.67 -2.74
CA VAL A 1 -2.10 12.10 -2.83
C VAL A 1 -2.93 12.63 -4.00
N GLN A 2 -3.02 13.95 -4.22
CA GLN A 2 -3.75 14.52 -5.38
C GLN A 2 -3.29 13.93 -6.74
N SER A 3 -1.98 13.76 -6.93
CA SER A 3 -1.43 13.11 -8.13
C SER A 3 -1.94 11.67 -8.31
N LEU A 4 -1.97 10.87 -7.23
CA LEU A 4 -2.52 9.50 -7.27
C LEU A 4 -4.00 9.50 -7.63
N GLU A 5 -4.80 10.40 -7.04
CA GLU A 5 -6.22 10.51 -7.39
C GLU A 5 -6.42 10.87 -8.86
N LYS A 6 -5.59 11.77 -9.41
CA LYS A 6 -5.60 12.12 -10.83
C LYS A 6 -5.32 10.88 -11.69
N LEU A 7 -4.28 10.11 -11.36
CA LEU A 7 -3.92 8.88 -12.07
C LEU A 7 -5.04 7.83 -12.01
N LEU A 8 -5.69 7.66 -10.85
CA LEU A 8 -6.82 6.75 -10.70
C LEU A 8 -7.99 7.16 -11.61
N ARG A 9 -8.33 8.45 -11.64
CA ARG A 9 -9.38 8.98 -12.51
C ARG A 9 -9.06 8.77 -13.98
N GLU A 10 -7.84 9.09 -14.40
CA GLU A 10 -7.39 8.91 -15.78
C GLU A 10 -7.42 7.44 -16.18
N ALA A 11 -6.95 6.53 -15.33
CA ALA A 11 -6.98 5.09 -15.60
C ALA A 11 -8.42 4.58 -15.74
N ILE A 12 -9.36 5.05 -14.91
CA ILE A 12 -10.77 4.67 -14.97
C ILE A 12 -11.45 5.22 -16.24
N ILE A 13 -11.18 6.48 -16.60
CA ILE A 13 -11.78 7.14 -17.76
C ILE A 13 -11.24 6.55 -19.07
N ASN A 14 -9.93 6.39 -19.17
CA ASN A 14 -9.26 5.98 -20.41
C ASN A 14 -9.25 4.45 -20.61
N GLY A 15 -9.35 3.68 -19.53
CA GLY A 15 -9.27 2.22 -19.58
C GLY A 15 -7.88 1.70 -19.96
N GLN A 16 -7.84 0.48 -20.49
CA GLN A 16 -6.62 -0.23 -20.88
C GLN A 16 -5.98 0.41 -22.12
N PRO A 17 -4.63 0.55 -22.14
CA PRO A 17 -3.93 1.03 -23.32
C PRO A 17 -4.31 0.25 -24.57
N ARG A 18 -4.41 0.94 -25.72
CA ARG A 18 -4.77 0.41 -27.05
C ARG A 18 -6.22 -0.04 -27.22
N THR A 19 -6.86 -0.62 -26.20
CA THR A 19 -8.21 -1.18 -26.33
C THR A 19 -9.32 -0.29 -25.77
N GLY A 20 -8.99 0.63 -24.85
CA GLY A 20 -9.97 1.48 -24.16
C GLY A 20 -10.93 0.69 -23.23
N ARG A 21 -10.73 -0.63 -23.07
CA ARG A 21 -11.57 -1.46 -22.22
C ARG A 21 -11.37 -1.07 -20.76
N ALA A 22 -12.45 -1.07 -19.98
CA ALA A 22 -12.37 -0.81 -18.55
C ALA A 22 -11.39 -1.77 -17.84
N TRP A 23 -10.70 -1.27 -16.82
CA TRP A 23 -9.90 -2.11 -15.93
C TRP A 23 -10.80 -2.97 -15.06
N ARG A 24 -10.52 -4.28 -14.98
CA ARG A 24 -11.26 -5.18 -14.08
C ARG A 24 -10.83 -5.04 -12.62
N LYS A 25 -9.56 -4.74 -12.39
CA LYS A 25 -8.96 -4.48 -11.08
C LYS A 25 -7.91 -3.38 -11.24
N ILE A 26 -7.84 -2.49 -10.25
CA ILE A 26 -6.80 -1.47 -10.13
C ILE A 26 -6.10 -1.72 -8.79
N LEU A 27 -4.78 -1.79 -8.79
CA LEU A 27 -3.96 -2.01 -7.60
C LEU A 27 -3.11 -0.75 -7.34
N ILE A 28 -3.20 -0.23 -6.13
CA ILE A 28 -2.34 0.84 -5.61
C ILE A 28 -1.21 0.16 -4.84
N LEU A 29 0.03 0.41 -5.25
CA LEU A 29 1.23 -0.11 -4.57
C LEU A 29 1.95 1.05 -3.89
N VAL A 30 2.22 0.92 -2.60
CA VAL A 30 2.95 1.91 -1.81
C VAL A 30 3.85 1.23 -0.78
N GLU A 31 4.92 1.92 -0.39
CA GLU A 31 5.76 1.55 0.75
C GLU A 31 5.24 2.25 2.02
N GLY A 32 5.25 1.58 3.16
CA GLY A 32 4.90 2.20 4.44
C GLY A 32 5.89 3.27 4.86
N VAL A 33 7.18 2.93 4.80
CA VAL A 33 8.32 3.84 4.98
C VAL A 33 9.19 3.75 3.74
N TYR A 34 9.42 4.87 3.06
CA TYR A 34 10.27 4.94 1.87
C TYR A 34 11.74 4.86 2.28
N SER A 35 12.45 3.87 1.73
CA SER A 35 13.78 3.46 2.17
C SER A 35 14.86 4.55 2.16
N MET A 36 14.82 5.45 1.18
CA MET A 36 15.88 6.45 0.96
C MET A 36 15.72 7.66 1.88
N GLU A 37 14.53 8.25 1.91
CA GLU A 37 14.25 9.47 2.68
C GLU A 37 13.74 9.19 4.10
N GLY A 38 13.33 7.95 4.38
CA GLY A 38 12.64 7.59 5.62
C GLY A 38 11.24 8.21 5.74
N SER A 39 10.70 8.74 4.64
CA SER A 39 9.39 9.39 4.65
C SER A 39 8.27 8.35 4.84
N ILE A 40 7.25 8.73 5.62
CA ILE A 40 6.09 7.88 5.90
C ILE A 40 4.97 8.18 4.93
N VAL A 41 4.39 7.15 4.32
CA VAL A 41 3.19 7.30 3.49
C VAL A 41 2.02 7.83 4.32
N ASN A 42 1.22 8.73 3.76
CA ASN A 42 -0.06 9.12 4.37
C ASN A 42 -1.11 8.02 4.13
N LEU A 43 -0.99 6.91 4.86
CA LEU A 43 -1.82 5.73 4.66
C LEU A 43 -3.33 6.02 4.78
N PRO A 44 -3.84 6.82 5.76
CA PRO A 44 -5.26 7.11 5.84
C PRO A 44 -5.83 7.71 4.55
N GLN A 45 -5.08 8.58 3.88
CA GLN A 45 -5.50 9.15 2.59
C GLN A 45 -5.47 8.12 1.46
N ILE A 46 -4.50 7.20 1.45
CA ILE A 46 -4.45 6.12 0.46
C ILE A 46 -5.63 5.16 0.63
N VAL A 47 -5.95 4.79 1.88
CA VAL A 47 -7.13 3.96 2.21
C VAL A 47 -8.43 4.65 1.80
N ALA A 48 -8.54 5.97 2.01
CA ALA A 48 -9.70 6.73 1.54
C ALA A 48 -9.85 6.67 0.01
N LEU A 49 -8.75 6.80 -0.75
CA LEU A 49 -8.77 6.65 -2.21
C LEU A 49 -9.09 5.22 -2.65
N LYS A 50 -8.48 4.21 -2.02
CA LYS A 50 -8.81 2.79 -2.23
C LYS A 50 -10.32 2.56 -2.16
N LYS A 51 -10.94 2.98 -1.05
CA LYS A 51 -12.38 2.85 -0.82
C LYS A 51 -13.21 3.63 -1.85
N LYS A 52 -12.84 4.89 -2.12
CA LYS A 52 -13.53 5.76 -3.08
C LYS A 52 -13.57 5.19 -4.49
N TYR A 53 -12.46 4.62 -4.95
CA TYR A 53 -12.30 4.12 -6.32
C TYR A 53 -12.46 2.61 -6.45
N LYS A 54 -12.79 1.90 -5.35
CA LYS A 54 -12.88 0.44 -5.29
C LYS A 54 -11.62 -0.25 -5.84
N ALA A 55 -10.47 0.37 -5.58
CA ALA A 55 -9.17 -0.19 -5.91
C ALA A 55 -8.72 -1.15 -4.80
N TYR A 56 -7.70 -1.95 -5.11
CA TYR A 56 -6.96 -2.75 -4.14
C TYR A 56 -5.73 -1.96 -3.68
N LEU A 57 -5.24 -2.26 -2.49
CA LEU A 57 -4.07 -1.70 -1.86
C LEU A 57 -3.09 -2.81 -1.51
N TYR A 58 -1.90 -2.72 -2.09
CA TYR A 58 -0.73 -3.51 -1.77
C TYR A 58 0.23 -2.63 -0.97
N MET A 59 0.55 -3.06 0.25
CA MET A 59 1.45 -2.39 1.17
C MET A 59 2.78 -3.14 1.24
N ASP A 60 3.87 -2.48 0.86
CA ASP A 60 5.21 -2.95 1.19
C ASP A 60 5.60 -2.41 2.58
N GLU A 61 5.71 -3.31 3.55
CA GLU A 61 6.07 -3.03 4.93
C GLU A 61 7.56 -3.29 5.21
N ALA A 62 8.42 -3.49 4.21
CA ALA A 62 9.81 -3.93 4.41
C ALA A 62 10.60 -3.02 5.36
N HIS A 63 10.35 -1.70 5.33
CA HIS A 63 11.00 -0.72 6.21
C HIS A 63 10.15 -0.26 7.40
N SER A 64 8.90 -0.72 7.51
CA SER A 64 7.97 -0.31 8.58
C SER A 64 7.64 -1.44 9.55
N ILE A 65 7.54 -2.69 9.10
CA ILE A 65 7.30 -3.84 10.00
C ILE A 65 8.43 -3.95 11.02
N GLY A 66 8.09 -4.10 12.29
CA GLY A 66 9.02 -4.12 13.42
C GLY A 66 9.64 -2.75 13.78
N ALA A 67 9.48 -1.73 12.94
CA ALA A 67 10.04 -0.39 13.15
C ALA A 67 8.99 0.66 13.54
N THR A 68 7.73 0.46 13.16
CA THR A 68 6.62 1.37 13.44
C THR A 68 5.42 0.66 14.06
N GLY A 69 4.56 1.43 14.72
CA GLY A 69 3.46 0.91 15.54
C GLY A 69 3.93 0.51 16.94
N SER A 70 3.06 0.62 17.94
CA SER A 70 3.40 0.37 19.34
C SER A 70 3.79 -1.09 19.61
N SER A 71 3.31 -2.03 18.82
CA SER A 71 3.70 -3.45 18.88
C SER A 71 4.53 -3.91 17.67
N GLY A 72 5.01 -2.97 16.85
CA GLY A 72 5.84 -3.27 15.68
C GLY A 72 5.05 -3.87 14.51
N GLN A 73 3.72 -3.72 14.47
CA GLN A 73 2.89 -4.28 13.40
C GLN A 73 2.89 -3.45 12.11
N GLY A 74 3.74 -2.43 12.02
CA GLY A 74 3.97 -1.66 10.80
C GLY A 74 3.08 -0.43 10.68
N ILE A 75 3.05 0.12 9.48
CA ILE A 75 2.55 1.49 9.26
C ILE A 75 1.04 1.60 9.50
N ARG A 76 0.29 0.51 9.31
CA ARG A 76 -1.15 0.49 9.61
C ARG A 76 -1.43 0.66 11.11
N GLU A 77 -0.63 0.06 11.99
CA GLU A 77 -0.76 0.23 13.44
C GLU A 77 -0.39 1.64 13.86
N PHE A 78 0.68 2.20 13.26
CA PHE A 78 1.08 3.58 13.49
C PHE A 78 -0.05 4.59 13.26
N PHE A 79 -0.92 4.35 12.27
CA PHE A 79 -2.10 5.17 12.00
C PHE A 79 -3.40 4.70 12.67
N GLY A 80 -3.39 3.62 13.45
CA GLY A 80 -4.58 3.06 14.09
C GLY A 80 -5.61 2.50 13.09
N LEU A 81 -5.16 2.04 11.93
CA LEU A 81 -6.03 1.49 10.88
C LEU A 81 -6.27 -0.01 11.08
N ALA A 82 -7.42 -0.48 10.60
CA ALA A 82 -7.80 -1.87 10.68
C ALA A 82 -6.97 -2.72 9.69
N PRO A 83 -6.63 -3.98 10.00
CA PRO A 83 -5.92 -4.86 9.07
C PRO A 83 -6.60 -5.01 7.71
N GLU A 84 -7.93 -4.94 7.66
CA GLU A 84 -8.75 -5.08 6.45
C GLU A 84 -8.68 -3.85 5.53
N ASP A 85 -8.11 -2.73 5.99
CA ASP A 85 -7.93 -1.54 5.15
C ASP A 85 -6.87 -1.75 4.06
N VAL A 86 -5.99 -2.75 4.21
CA VAL A 86 -4.98 -3.18 3.22
C VAL A 86 -5.36 -4.57 2.70
N ASP A 87 -5.26 -4.80 1.38
CA ASP A 87 -5.65 -6.09 0.79
C ASP A 87 -4.48 -7.08 0.76
N VAL A 88 -3.28 -6.57 0.50
CA VAL A 88 -2.06 -7.37 0.44
C VAL A 88 -0.94 -6.65 1.19
N TYR A 89 -0.32 -7.36 2.11
CA TYR A 89 0.90 -6.99 2.78
C TYR A 89 2.07 -7.75 2.16
N MET A 90 3.18 -7.07 2.01
CA MET A 90 4.47 -7.65 1.70
C MET A 90 5.47 -7.19 2.76
N GLY A 91 6.40 -8.05 3.14
CA GLY A 91 7.54 -7.65 3.93
C GLY A 91 8.74 -8.56 3.72
N THR A 92 9.85 -8.17 4.35
CA THR A 92 11.10 -8.92 4.30
C THR A 92 11.53 -9.34 5.69
N PHE A 93 12.14 -10.52 5.79
CA PHE A 93 12.80 -10.98 7.02
C PHE A 93 14.22 -10.44 7.16
N THR A 94 14.79 -9.83 6.11
CA THR A 94 16.19 -9.38 6.07
C THR A 94 16.49 -8.08 6.79
N LYS A 95 15.48 -7.41 7.36
CA LYS A 95 15.60 -6.11 8.04
C LYS A 95 15.34 -6.26 9.53
N SER A 96 14.20 -5.77 10.01
CA SER A 96 13.83 -5.78 11.44
C SER A 96 13.86 -7.17 12.07
N PHE A 97 13.68 -8.24 11.28
CA PHE A 97 13.69 -9.62 11.75
C PHE A 97 15.07 -10.31 11.72
N ALA A 98 16.11 -9.66 11.20
CA ALA A 98 17.49 -10.17 11.17
C ALA A 98 17.64 -11.62 10.63
N ALA A 99 16.83 -11.99 9.64
CA ALA A 99 16.80 -13.32 9.06
C ALA A 99 16.86 -13.25 7.52
N SER A 100 16.38 -14.28 6.82
CA SER A 100 16.39 -14.35 5.36
C SER A 100 15.01 -14.74 4.81
N GLY A 101 14.69 -14.23 3.62
CA GLY A 101 13.41 -14.43 2.94
C GLY A 101 12.45 -13.24 3.07
N GLY A 102 11.24 -13.43 2.58
CA GLY A 102 10.17 -12.45 2.63
C GLY A 102 8.80 -13.12 2.63
N TYR A 103 7.76 -12.33 2.82
CA TYR A 103 6.40 -12.82 2.90
C TYR A 103 5.45 -11.95 2.07
N ILE A 104 4.36 -12.58 1.64
CA ILE A 104 3.15 -11.89 1.18
C ILE A 104 1.99 -12.47 1.97
N ALA A 105 1.16 -11.60 2.54
CA ALA A 105 -0.04 -11.97 3.28
C ALA A 105 -1.22 -11.14 2.76
N GLY A 106 -2.39 -11.74 2.62
CA GLY A 106 -3.58 -11.04 2.16
C GLY A 106 -4.82 -11.85 2.52
N LYS A 107 -5.98 -11.23 2.38
CA LYS A 107 -7.28 -11.88 2.56
C LYS A 107 -7.91 -12.23 1.22
#